data_AF-A0A2D5Q9X2-F1
#
_entry.id   AF-A0A2D5Q9X2-F1
#
_cell.length_a   1.000
_cell.length_b   1.000
_cell.length_c   1.000
_cell.angle_alpha   90.00
_cell.angle_beta   90.00
_cell.angle_gamma   90.00
#
_symmetry.space_group_name_H-M   'P 1'
#
loop_
_entity.id
_entity.type
_entity.pdbx_description
1 polymer ?
#
loop_
_entity_poly.entity_id
_entity_poly.type
_entity_poly.pdbx_seq_one_letter_code
_entity_poly.pdbx_strand_id
1 'polypeptide(L)'
;MGGDEPFDSTHAERELERMNAQPVQVRWAAPSGEQLTLMLPSTVYPPREDTDLLLSALSRQLVNSKTIWLEIGCGSGVLSWWAAKQGCTVSACDVNPLAVACTRALLSEHGLVGNVFEGGPGPSVDGGLSQWGGDRLYDVVVWNMPYLSSDVLVRGALGPMEEAALTDTDASGLLSRFLTLLQDGRLLTKSGVAFLTVSSNGIGNEAEAIAWSHGLAGRTVATRTFDDGETLSVLAVWKPYSNASIERVESTLSTNDDVMNRGGAEGDTVLAAEQEGGRGRLGRRWETQPGAMMASWLTSQGRPVSHRTLDQLRVGDGLVRLMRVLSPLRQDAAFLKWPNDLYILRAEGRLSKAGGVLFEATTQGTNTRTVLGIGLNTTVHQNSPWSGVQDLGIDLGAASLHRLLHAMVASLFEDVPGLASAMVSLPRLEASVLEGASQFSRLVYRGDETTILGLTESGAVLMDGVDQAVDDPEDIEWSIV
;
A
#
# COMPACT_ATOMS: atom_id res chain seq x y z
N MET A 1 23.73 27.12 2.61
CA MET A 1 24.79 26.63 3.51
C MET A 1 24.46 27.03 4.94
N GLY A 2 23.56 26.30 5.59
CA GLY A 2 23.52 26.19 7.04
C GLY A 2 23.75 24.72 7.29
N GLY A 3 24.97 24.37 7.73
CA GLY A 3 25.30 22.98 8.01
C GLY A 3 24.63 22.56 9.30
N ASP A 4 23.90 21.46 9.27
CA ASP A 4 23.49 20.75 10.48
C ASP A 4 24.73 20.48 11.32
N GLU A 5 24.67 20.80 12.61
CA GLU A 5 25.76 20.45 13.51
C GLU A 5 25.89 18.92 13.56
N PRO A 6 27.08 18.36 13.25
CA PRO A 6 27.30 16.93 13.36
C PRO A 6 27.22 16.50 14.83
N PHE A 7 26.77 15.27 15.07
CA PHE A 7 26.84 14.59 16.37
C PHE A 7 28.16 14.90 17.08
N ASP A 8 28.09 15.58 18.22
CA ASP A 8 29.26 16.06 18.97
C ASP A 8 29.45 15.31 20.31
N SER A 9 30.49 15.68 21.06
CA SER A 9 30.81 15.05 22.34
C SER A 9 29.71 15.22 23.39
N THR A 10 28.91 16.30 23.33
CA THR A 10 27.80 16.52 24.28
C THR A 10 26.62 15.59 24.00
N HIS A 11 26.40 15.21 22.75
CA HIS A 11 25.42 14.18 22.40
C HIS A 11 25.86 12.80 22.91
N ALA A 12 27.14 12.46 22.77
CA ALA A 12 27.70 11.22 23.31
C ALA A 12 27.64 11.16 24.85
N GLU A 13 27.97 12.24 25.55
CA GLU A 13 27.90 12.33 27.01
C GLU A 13 26.45 12.18 27.53
N ARG A 14 25.48 12.85 26.89
CA ARG A 14 24.06 12.71 27.24
C ARG A 14 23.52 11.31 27.02
N GLU A 15 24.00 10.61 25.99
CA GLU A 15 23.63 9.21 25.75
C GLU A 15 24.18 8.29 26.85
N LEU A 16 25.44 8.48 27.25
CA LEU A 16 26.03 7.75 28.38
C LEU A 16 25.31 8.02 29.70
N GLU A 17 24.91 9.28 29.95
CA GLU A 17 24.10 9.63 31.13
C GLU A 17 22.74 8.90 31.11
N ARG A 18 22.07 8.83 29.97
CA ARG A 18 20.81 8.09 29.82
C ARG A 18 21.01 6.59 30.00
N MET A 19 22.02 5.98 29.37
CA MET A 19 22.33 4.55 29.55
C MET A 19 22.60 4.17 31.01
N ASN A 20 23.15 5.10 31.80
CA ASN A 20 23.40 4.91 33.24
C ASN A 20 22.22 5.31 34.13
N ALA A 21 21.14 5.86 33.57
CA ALA A 21 19.95 6.23 34.32
C ALA A 21 19.22 4.99 34.85
N GLN A 22 18.50 5.17 35.96
CA GLN A 22 17.68 4.09 36.52
C GLN A 22 16.57 3.69 35.55
N PRO A 23 16.30 2.37 35.39
CA PRO A 23 15.16 1.90 34.60
C PRO A 23 13.84 2.50 35.09
N VAL A 24 12.97 2.85 34.15
CA VAL A 24 11.66 3.44 34.42
C VAL A 24 10.61 2.33 34.45
N GLN A 25 9.73 2.39 35.45
CA GLN A 25 8.56 1.52 35.50
C GLN A 25 7.48 2.03 34.56
N VAL A 26 7.10 1.24 33.57
CA VAL A 26 6.02 1.54 32.63
C VAL A 26 4.87 0.57 32.86
N ARG A 27 3.65 1.10 33.02
CA ARG A 27 2.42 0.30 33.06
C ARG A 27 1.73 0.43 31.73
N TRP A 28 1.53 -0.70 31.07
CA TRP A 28 0.86 -0.77 29.79
C TRP A 28 -0.35 -1.69 29.87
N ALA A 29 -1.41 -1.29 29.18
CA ALA A 29 -2.64 -2.06 29.07
C ALA A 29 -2.80 -2.46 27.61
N ALA A 30 -2.75 -3.77 27.32
CA ALA A 30 -3.08 -4.26 26.00
C ALA A 30 -4.51 -3.86 25.62
N PRO A 31 -4.84 -3.71 24.32
CA PRO A 31 -6.21 -3.50 23.86
C PRO A 31 -7.21 -4.57 24.36
N SER A 32 -6.71 -5.77 24.72
CA SER A 32 -7.51 -6.83 25.35
C SER A 32 -7.82 -6.58 26.84
N GLY A 33 -7.33 -5.48 27.42
CA GLY A 33 -7.47 -5.10 28.84
C GLY A 33 -6.41 -5.70 29.77
N GLU A 34 -5.50 -6.53 29.24
CA GLU A 34 -4.45 -7.15 30.05
C GLU A 34 -3.39 -6.12 30.46
N GLN A 35 -3.03 -6.12 31.74
CA GLN A 35 -2.07 -5.16 32.31
C GLN A 35 -0.70 -5.79 32.42
N LEU A 36 0.32 -5.05 32.00
CA LEU A 36 1.72 -5.44 32.08
C LEU A 36 2.52 -4.31 32.73
N THR A 37 3.40 -4.67 33.64
CA THR A 37 4.35 -3.73 34.26
C THR A 37 5.74 -4.08 33.78
N LEU A 38 6.39 -3.12 33.12
CA LEU A 38 7.69 -3.26 32.49
C LEU A 38 8.71 -2.40 33.26
N MET A 39 9.93 -2.90 33.40
CA MET A 39 11.07 -2.10 33.83
C MET A 39 11.95 -1.86 32.61
N LEU A 40 11.90 -0.64 32.06
CA LEU A 40 12.57 -0.32 30.80
C LEU A 40 13.77 0.60 31.05
N PRO A 41 14.95 0.32 30.48
CA PRO A 41 16.02 1.30 30.35
C PRO A 41 15.51 2.56 29.66
N SER A 42 16.07 3.71 30.02
CA SER A 42 15.67 5.02 29.50
C SER A 42 15.85 5.21 27.98
N THR A 43 16.58 4.29 27.33
CA THR A 43 16.88 4.28 25.89
C THR A 43 16.09 3.21 25.12
N VAL A 44 15.15 2.53 25.78
CA VAL A 44 14.29 1.51 25.15
C VAL A 44 12.90 2.08 24.96
N TYR A 45 12.41 2.04 23.72
CA TYR A 45 11.11 2.58 23.36
C TYR A 45 9.97 1.90 24.16
N PRO A 46 9.19 2.67 24.94
CA PRO A 46 8.05 2.14 25.68
C PRO A 46 6.86 1.91 24.73
N PRO A 47 5.94 0.99 25.05
CA PRO A 47 4.72 0.83 24.27
C PRO A 47 3.85 2.10 24.35
N ARG A 48 3.37 2.56 23.19
CA ARG A 48 2.56 3.78 23.01
C ARG A 48 1.37 3.53 22.09
N GLU A 49 0.70 4.60 21.69
CA GLU A 49 -0.48 4.60 20.81
C GLU A 49 -0.25 3.87 19.48
N ASP A 50 0.96 3.91 18.94
CA ASP A 50 1.41 3.19 17.74
C ASP A 50 1.43 1.67 17.94
N THR A 51 1.90 1.24 19.11
CA THR A 51 1.96 -0.15 19.55
C THR A 51 0.56 -0.71 19.72
N ASP A 52 -0.33 0.07 20.33
CA ASP A 52 -1.74 -0.27 20.49
C ASP A 52 -2.45 -0.38 19.14
N LEU A 53 -2.19 0.57 18.22
CA LEU A 53 -2.75 0.57 16.88
C LEU A 53 -2.30 -0.67 16.09
N LEU A 54 -1.00 -0.98 16.10
CA LEU A 54 -0.45 -2.15 15.42
C LEU A 54 -1.05 -3.44 15.97
N LEU A 55 -1.18 -3.55 17.29
CA LEU A 55 -1.80 -4.69 17.95
C LEU A 55 -3.28 -4.83 17.61
N SER A 56 -4.01 -3.72 17.48
CA SER A 56 -5.43 -3.72 17.10
C SER A 56 -5.70 -4.27 15.69
N ALA A 57 -4.71 -4.17 14.79
CA ALA A 57 -4.80 -4.68 13.43
C ALA A 57 -4.58 -6.20 13.33
N LEU A 58 -4.03 -6.82 14.38
CA LEU A 58 -3.70 -8.24 14.40
C LEU A 58 -4.93 -9.07 14.83
N SER A 59 -5.37 -9.98 13.98
CA SER A 59 -6.49 -10.87 14.26
C SER A 59 -6.04 -12.26 14.75
N ARG A 60 -6.89 -12.93 15.53
CA ARG A 60 -6.67 -14.32 15.98
C ARG A 60 -6.69 -15.36 14.84
N GLN A 61 -7.23 -15.00 13.66
CA GLN A 61 -7.16 -15.87 12.50
C GLN A 61 -5.73 -15.92 11.94
N LEU A 62 -5.03 -14.78 11.96
CA LEU A 62 -3.64 -14.67 11.52
C LEU A 62 -2.63 -15.10 12.59
N VAL A 63 -2.89 -14.73 13.85
CA VAL A 63 -1.98 -14.97 14.97
C VAL A 63 -2.54 -16.05 15.89
N ASN A 64 -1.96 -17.25 15.79
CA ASN A 64 -2.33 -18.42 16.56
C ASN A 64 -1.12 -19.33 16.84
N SER A 65 -1.33 -20.43 17.57
CA SER A 65 -0.26 -21.36 17.97
C SER A 65 0.58 -22.00 16.85
N LYS A 66 0.15 -21.89 15.58
CA LYS A 66 0.91 -22.39 14.41
C LYS A 66 1.70 -21.28 13.71
N THR A 67 1.48 -20.02 14.07
CA THR A 67 2.07 -18.87 13.41
C THR A 67 3.56 -18.77 13.72
N ILE A 68 4.39 -18.66 12.69
CA ILE A 68 5.80 -18.27 12.80
C ILE A 68 5.88 -16.74 12.72
N TRP A 69 6.31 -16.11 13.80
CA TRP A 69 6.26 -14.67 14.03
C TRP A 69 7.67 -14.05 13.98
N LEU A 70 7.78 -12.89 13.34
CA LEU A 70 8.94 -12.00 13.47
C LEU A 70 8.49 -10.60 13.89
N GLU A 71 9.10 -10.05 14.93
CA GLU A 71 9.04 -8.62 15.24
C GLU A 71 10.38 -7.96 14.86
N ILE A 72 10.32 -6.90 14.05
CA ILE A 72 11.45 -6.05 13.72
C ILE A 72 11.35 -4.77 14.55
N GLY A 73 12.43 -4.40 15.23
CA GLY A 73 12.44 -3.26 16.16
C GLY A 73 11.63 -3.57 17.42
N CYS A 74 12.00 -4.62 18.14
CA CYS A 74 11.17 -5.14 19.23
C CYS A 74 11.05 -4.22 20.45
N GLY A 75 11.94 -3.25 20.65
CA GLY A 75 11.83 -2.24 21.71
C GLY A 75 11.60 -2.87 23.09
N SER A 76 10.48 -2.50 23.72
CA SER A 76 10.04 -3.07 25.02
C SER A 76 9.69 -4.57 24.98
N GLY A 77 9.45 -5.14 23.81
CA GLY A 77 9.14 -6.56 23.59
C GLY A 77 7.67 -6.94 23.77
N VAL A 78 6.76 -5.98 23.94
CA VAL A 78 5.35 -6.29 24.26
C VAL A 78 4.61 -7.01 23.14
N LEU A 79 4.92 -6.76 21.87
CA LEU A 79 4.27 -7.45 20.75
C LEU A 79 4.76 -8.90 20.67
N SER A 80 6.07 -9.12 20.80
CA SER A 80 6.66 -10.47 20.94
C SER A 80 6.09 -11.24 22.14
N TRP A 81 5.95 -10.59 23.30
CA TRP A 81 5.30 -11.19 24.46
C TRP A 81 3.85 -11.59 24.17
N TRP A 82 3.09 -10.69 23.54
CA TRP A 82 1.69 -10.97 23.19
C TRP A 82 1.58 -12.13 22.19
N ALA A 83 2.44 -12.16 21.17
CA ALA A 83 2.48 -13.23 20.17
C ALA A 83 2.86 -14.58 20.80
N ALA A 84 3.88 -14.60 21.68
CA ALA A 84 4.27 -15.79 22.42
C ALA A 84 3.13 -16.31 23.30
N LYS A 85 2.33 -15.43 23.92
CA LYS A 85 1.11 -15.80 24.66
C LYS A 85 0.03 -16.42 23.79
N GLN A 86 -0.04 -16.09 22.50
CA GLN A 86 -0.93 -16.78 21.54
C GLN A 86 -0.37 -18.16 21.10
N GLY A 87 0.80 -18.55 21.61
CA GLY A 87 1.48 -19.79 21.28
C GLY A 87 2.33 -19.73 20.01
N CYS A 88 2.63 -18.53 19.49
CA CYS A 88 3.42 -18.38 18.26
C CYS A 88 4.87 -18.87 18.45
N THR A 89 5.51 -19.28 17.36
CA THR A 89 6.97 -19.43 17.34
C THR A 89 7.58 -18.05 17.09
N VAL A 90 8.10 -17.42 18.15
CA VAL A 90 8.55 -16.02 18.12
C VAL A 90 10.03 -15.89 17.80
N SER A 91 10.32 -15.10 16.77
CA SER A 91 11.59 -14.42 16.55
C SER A 91 11.40 -12.91 16.72
N ALA A 92 12.43 -12.21 17.15
CA ALA A 92 12.43 -10.76 17.24
C ALA A 92 13.83 -10.20 16.99
N CYS A 93 13.95 -8.96 16.53
CA CYS A 93 15.22 -8.28 16.45
C CYS A 93 15.14 -6.80 16.78
N ASP A 94 16.25 -6.24 17.23
CA ASP A 94 16.40 -4.80 17.41
C ASP A 94 17.86 -4.39 17.20
N VAL A 95 18.08 -3.18 16.69
CA VAL A 95 19.42 -2.61 16.57
C VAL A 95 19.97 -2.16 17.92
N ASN A 96 19.10 -1.89 18.91
CA ASN A 96 19.45 -1.55 20.28
C ASN A 96 19.62 -2.84 21.13
N PRO A 97 20.85 -3.16 21.61
CA PRO A 97 21.08 -4.35 22.44
C PRO A 97 20.30 -4.34 23.76
N LEU A 98 19.95 -3.17 24.30
CA LEU A 98 19.13 -3.07 25.50
C LEU A 98 17.67 -3.46 25.24
N ALA A 99 17.12 -3.16 24.05
CA ALA A 99 15.80 -3.60 23.64
C ALA A 99 15.75 -5.14 23.47
N VAL A 100 16.80 -5.71 22.89
CA VAL A 100 16.99 -7.16 22.81
C VAL A 100 17.01 -7.80 24.20
N ALA A 101 17.78 -7.23 25.14
CA ALA A 101 17.83 -7.71 26.52
C ALA A 101 16.48 -7.59 27.24
N CYS A 102 15.78 -6.47 27.07
CA CYS A 102 14.44 -6.25 27.65
C CYS A 102 13.44 -7.28 27.16
N THR A 103 13.40 -7.51 25.84
CA THR A 103 12.49 -8.47 25.24
C THR A 103 12.76 -9.90 25.73
N ARG A 104 14.04 -10.30 25.82
CA ARG A 104 14.42 -11.61 26.39
C ARG A 104 14.02 -11.75 27.86
N ALA A 105 14.24 -10.71 28.66
CA ALA A 105 13.86 -10.69 30.07
C ALA A 105 12.34 -10.81 30.25
N LEU A 106 11.58 -10.00 29.50
CA LEU A 106 10.11 -10.01 29.53
C LEU A 106 9.53 -11.40 29.23
N LEU A 107 10.03 -12.06 28.17
CA LEU A 107 9.62 -13.41 27.82
C LEU A 107 9.96 -14.41 28.94
N SER A 108 11.20 -14.37 29.44
CA SER A 108 11.67 -15.29 30.48
C SER A 108 10.90 -15.14 31.79
N GLU A 109 10.60 -13.92 32.23
CA GLU A 109 9.83 -13.64 33.45
C GLU A 109 8.42 -14.21 33.41
N HIS A 110 7.86 -14.38 32.21
CA HIS A 110 6.53 -14.93 31.98
C HIS A 110 6.56 -16.41 31.57
N GLY A 111 7.72 -17.07 31.61
CA GLY A 111 7.87 -18.47 31.20
C GLY A 111 7.65 -18.70 29.69
N LEU A 112 7.81 -17.66 28.88
CA LEU A 112 7.67 -17.69 27.42
C LEU A 112 9.05 -17.83 26.76
N VAL A 113 9.06 -18.34 25.53
CA VAL A 113 10.29 -18.59 24.76
C VAL A 113 10.22 -17.83 23.44
N GLY A 114 11.33 -17.18 23.07
CA GLY A 114 11.51 -16.53 21.77
C GLY A 114 12.98 -16.34 21.44
N ASN A 115 13.30 -16.29 20.14
CA ASN A 115 14.66 -16.03 19.66
C ASN A 115 14.80 -14.54 19.34
N VAL A 116 15.53 -13.80 20.17
CA VAL A 116 15.71 -12.35 19.98
C VAL A 116 17.13 -12.07 19.51
N PHE A 117 17.32 -11.28 18.47
CA PHE A 117 18.61 -11.03 17.81
C PHE A 117 18.96 -9.54 17.77
N GLU A 118 20.24 -9.22 17.67
CA GLU A 118 20.69 -7.85 17.37
C GLU A 118 20.73 -7.62 15.85
N GLY A 119 20.20 -6.48 15.41
CA GLY A 119 20.17 -6.04 14.01
C GLY A 119 18.75 -5.78 13.49
N GLY A 120 18.66 -5.50 12.19
CA GLY A 120 17.39 -5.23 11.51
C GLY A 120 17.59 -4.94 10.01
N PRO A 121 16.52 -4.59 9.29
CA PRO A 121 16.60 -4.16 7.90
C PRO A 121 17.51 -2.94 7.76
N GLY A 122 18.61 -3.10 7.03
CA GLY A 122 19.59 -2.03 6.79
C GLY A 122 20.49 -2.37 5.61
N PRO A 123 21.47 -1.52 5.30
CA PRO A 123 22.54 -1.82 4.35
C PRO A 123 23.21 -3.18 4.65
N SER A 124 23.65 -3.90 3.61
CA SER A 124 24.25 -5.24 3.78
C SER A 124 25.51 -5.26 4.65
N VAL A 125 26.15 -4.11 4.85
CA VAL A 125 27.33 -3.95 5.70
C VAL A 125 27.00 -4.04 7.19
N ASP A 126 25.75 -3.77 7.58
CA ASP A 126 25.29 -3.76 8.98
C ASP A 126 24.72 -5.13 9.42
N GLY A 127 24.71 -6.10 8.51
CA GLY A 127 24.24 -7.47 8.77
C GLY A 127 23.34 -8.02 7.67
N GLY A 128 23.35 -9.35 7.53
CA GLY A 128 22.48 -10.06 6.60
C GLY A 128 21.17 -10.50 7.27
N LEU A 129 20.16 -10.85 6.46
CA LEU A 129 18.88 -11.36 6.96
C LEU A 129 19.06 -12.55 7.94
N SER A 130 20.01 -13.44 7.68
CA SER A 130 20.28 -14.59 8.56
C SER A 130 20.71 -14.20 9.98
N GLN A 131 21.26 -13.00 10.18
CA GLN A 131 21.69 -12.51 11.48
C GLN A 131 20.50 -12.12 12.37
N TRP A 132 19.55 -11.36 11.83
CA TRP A 132 18.47 -10.75 12.62
C TRP A 132 17.10 -11.42 12.38
N GLY A 133 16.87 -11.92 11.17
CA GLY A 133 15.67 -12.66 10.79
C GLY A 133 15.87 -14.18 10.73
N GLY A 134 17.09 -14.69 10.93
CA GLY A 134 17.39 -16.13 10.85
C GLY A 134 17.19 -16.74 9.45
N ASP A 135 17.28 -18.06 9.36
CA ASP A 135 17.22 -18.82 8.09
C ASP A 135 15.83 -19.41 7.82
N ARG A 136 14.75 -18.65 8.06
CA ARG A 136 13.37 -19.12 7.87
C ARG A 136 12.45 -18.04 7.32
N LEU A 137 11.30 -18.49 6.80
CA LEU A 137 10.19 -17.62 6.42
C LEU A 137 9.19 -17.49 7.57
N TYR A 138 8.46 -16.38 7.55
CA TYR A 138 7.51 -15.98 8.58
C TYR A 138 6.09 -15.87 8.03
N ASP A 139 5.11 -16.26 8.83
CA ASP A 139 3.69 -16.12 8.53
C ASP A 139 3.19 -14.71 8.88
N VAL A 140 3.73 -14.14 9.96
CA VAL A 140 3.48 -12.76 10.36
C VAL A 140 4.81 -12.07 10.64
N VAL A 141 5.02 -10.94 9.98
CA VAL A 141 6.11 -10.02 10.29
C VAL A 141 5.47 -8.74 10.79
N VAL A 142 5.94 -8.17 11.90
CA VAL A 142 5.51 -6.85 12.34
C VAL A 142 6.71 -5.93 12.44
N TRP A 143 6.52 -4.67 12.10
CA TRP A 143 7.50 -3.63 12.29
C TRP A 143 6.80 -2.33 12.63
N ASN A 144 6.96 -1.87 13.86
CA ASN A 144 6.62 -0.50 14.20
C ASN A 144 7.73 0.39 13.60
N MET A 145 7.53 0.88 12.38
CA MET A 145 8.59 1.53 11.63
C MET A 145 8.96 2.89 12.25
N PRO A 146 10.21 3.33 12.11
CA PRO A 146 10.58 4.72 12.37
C PRO A 146 9.76 5.67 11.47
N TYR A 147 8.89 6.52 12.05
CA TYR A 147 7.94 7.35 11.29
C TYR A 147 8.00 8.85 11.59
N LEU A 148 8.86 9.31 12.51
CA LEU A 148 8.99 10.73 12.81
C LEU A 148 9.74 11.46 11.68
N SER A 149 9.37 12.72 11.45
CA SER A 149 10.10 13.60 10.53
C SER A 149 11.33 14.21 11.21
N SER A 150 12.28 14.66 10.39
CA SER A 150 13.50 15.34 10.86
C SER A 150 13.22 16.57 11.74
N ASP A 151 12.07 17.22 11.58
CA ASP A 151 11.71 18.45 12.31
C ASP A 151 11.38 18.20 13.80
N VAL A 152 11.00 16.97 14.15
CA VAL A 152 10.75 16.56 15.54
C VAL A 152 12.07 16.35 16.29
N LEU A 153 13.12 15.89 15.59
CA LEU A 153 14.48 15.73 16.13
C LEU A 153 15.07 17.05 16.63
N VAL A 154 14.80 18.14 15.91
CA VAL A 154 15.37 19.47 16.22
C VAL A 154 14.87 20.02 17.57
N ARG A 155 13.82 19.43 18.16
CA ARG A 155 13.22 19.90 19.43
C ARG A 155 13.71 19.16 20.68
N GLY A 156 14.56 18.12 20.54
CA GLY A 156 15.28 17.47 21.65
C GLY A 156 14.38 16.83 22.72
N ALA A 157 13.22 16.30 22.31
CA ALA A 157 12.25 15.69 23.21
C ALA A 157 12.65 14.27 23.65
N LEU A 158 13.53 13.59 22.88
CA LEU A 158 14.01 12.23 23.14
C LEU A 158 15.55 12.20 23.12
N GLY A 159 16.17 11.02 23.30
CA GLY A 159 17.63 10.89 23.18
C GLY A 159 18.11 10.72 21.76
N PRO A 160 19.37 11.10 21.42
CA PRO A 160 19.88 11.04 20.06
C PRO A 160 19.71 9.66 19.38
N MET A 161 19.85 8.57 20.15
CA MET A 161 19.62 7.22 19.63
C MET A 161 18.14 6.87 19.45
N GLU A 162 17.25 7.33 20.32
CA GLU A 162 15.78 7.14 20.16
C GLU A 162 15.25 7.98 18.99
N GLU A 163 15.75 9.20 18.87
CA GLU A 163 15.47 10.12 17.77
C GLU A 163 15.95 9.53 16.42
N ALA A 164 17.17 8.97 16.38
CA ALA A 164 17.68 8.25 15.22
C ALA A 164 16.91 6.95 14.93
N ALA A 165 16.47 6.22 15.96
CA ALA A 165 15.69 5.00 15.80
C ALA A 165 14.24 5.25 15.36
N LEU A 166 13.76 6.50 15.47
CA LEU A 166 12.42 6.90 15.03
C LEU A 166 12.44 7.67 13.70
N THR A 167 13.60 7.83 13.07
CA THR A 167 13.75 8.49 11.77
C THR A 167 14.22 7.56 10.67
N ASP A 168 13.62 7.73 9.49
CA ASP A 168 14.08 7.07 8.27
C ASP A 168 15.29 7.81 7.72
N THR A 169 16.49 7.29 8.06
CA THR A 169 17.77 7.81 7.57
C THR A 169 18.26 7.07 6.32
N ASP A 170 17.45 6.15 5.78
CA ASP A 170 17.85 5.33 4.66
C ASP A 170 17.73 6.08 3.33
N ALA A 171 18.80 6.09 2.54
CA ALA A 171 18.81 6.78 1.25
C ALA A 171 17.76 6.26 0.24
N SER A 172 17.30 5.01 0.41
CA SER A 172 16.23 4.40 -0.39
C SER A 172 14.87 4.40 0.31
N GLY A 173 14.81 4.84 1.56
CA GLY A 173 13.68 4.68 2.48
C GLY A 173 13.58 3.27 3.05
N LEU A 174 13.33 3.17 4.35
CA LEU A 174 13.20 1.90 5.08
C LEU A 174 12.05 1.04 4.55
N LEU A 175 10.94 1.67 4.10
CA LEU A 175 9.82 0.94 3.51
C LEU A 175 10.26 0.24 2.22
N SER A 176 10.85 0.96 1.28
CA SER A 176 11.29 0.40 -0.01
C SER A 176 12.34 -0.69 0.19
N ARG A 177 13.26 -0.51 1.15
CA ARG A 177 14.26 -1.53 1.51
C ARG A 177 13.58 -2.80 2.01
N PHE A 178 12.62 -2.68 2.91
CA PHE A 178 11.90 -3.83 3.45
C PHE A 178 11.03 -4.52 2.40
N LEU A 179 10.33 -3.76 1.56
CA LEU A 179 9.54 -4.30 0.45
C LEU A 179 10.43 -5.06 -0.54
N THR A 180 11.66 -4.61 -0.79
CA THR A 180 12.63 -5.35 -1.62
C THR A 180 12.97 -6.71 -0.99
N LEU A 181 13.15 -6.79 0.33
CA LEU A 181 13.38 -8.07 1.02
C LEU A 181 12.17 -9.02 0.91
N LEU A 182 10.95 -8.47 0.95
CA LEU A 182 9.73 -9.25 0.76
C LEU A 182 9.60 -9.76 -0.69
N GLN A 183 9.89 -8.88 -1.66
CA GLN A 183 9.84 -9.16 -3.09
C GLN A 183 10.81 -10.28 -3.48
N ASP A 184 12.03 -10.29 -2.91
CA ASP A 184 13.02 -11.35 -3.11
C ASP A 184 12.59 -12.72 -2.52
N GLY A 185 11.45 -12.76 -1.80
CA GLY A 185 10.87 -13.97 -1.24
C GLY A 185 11.63 -14.51 -0.03
N ARG A 186 12.44 -13.67 0.62
CA ARG A 186 13.39 -14.10 1.66
C ARG A 186 12.81 -14.08 3.07
N LEU A 187 11.69 -13.40 3.29
CA LEU A 187 11.16 -13.17 4.64
C LEU A 187 9.76 -13.75 4.89
N LEU A 188 8.81 -13.58 3.96
CA LEU A 188 7.43 -14.06 4.16
C LEU A 188 7.18 -15.42 3.49
N THR A 189 6.38 -16.26 4.15
CA THR A 189 5.77 -17.46 3.54
C THR A 189 4.86 -17.06 2.37
N LYS A 190 4.33 -18.03 1.61
CA LYS A 190 3.43 -17.72 0.48
C LYS A 190 2.15 -17.01 0.91
N SER A 191 1.63 -17.34 2.09
CA SER A 191 0.43 -16.77 2.69
C SER A 191 0.74 -15.80 3.84
N GLY A 192 2.01 -15.43 4.01
CA GLY A 192 2.44 -14.56 5.10
C GLY A 192 2.05 -13.11 4.86
N VAL A 193 1.83 -12.38 5.95
CA VAL A 193 1.46 -10.95 5.94
C VAL A 193 2.42 -10.16 6.83
N ALA A 194 2.97 -9.07 6.31
CA ALA A 194 3.70 -8.09 7.10
C ALA A 194 2.79 -6.93 7.53
N PHE A 195 2.96 -6.42 8.75
CA PHE A 195 2.24 -5.26 9.29
C PHE A 195 3.23 -4.18 9.67
N LEU A 196 3.07 -3.00 9.07
CA LEU A 196 3.99 -1.87 9.19
C LEU A 196 3.24 -0.63 9.65
N THR A 197 3.75 0.11 10.63
CA THR A 197 3.23 1.45 10.94
C THR A 197 3.80 2.47 9.96
N VAL A 198 2.97 3.39 9.46
CA VAL A 198 3.38 4.47 8.56
C VAL A 198 2.61 5.75 8.90
N SER A 199 3.26 6.91 8.78
CA SER A 199 2.66 8.22 9.10
C SER A 199 2.33 9.05 7.85
N SER A 200 1.22 9.78 7.88
CA SER A 200 0.85 10.78 6.87
C SER A 200 1.81 11.96 6.77
N ASN A 201 2.62 12.22 7.81
CA ASN A 201 3.67 13.24 7.78
C ASN A 201 4.91 12.77 6.97
N GLY A 202 4.98 11.47 6.67
CA GLY A 202 5.96 10.87 5.77
C GLY A 202 5.26 10.18 4.60
N ILE A 203 5.63 8.93 4.34
CA ILE A 203 5.20 8.15 3.17
C ILE A 203 3.80 7.54 3.30
N GLY A 204 3.10 7.71 4.42
CA GLY A 204 1.88 6.96 4.77
C GLY A 204 0.75 7.09 3.73
N ASN A 205 0.61 8.25 3.09
CA ASN A 205 -0.42 8.46 2.06
C ASN A 205 -0.17 7.66 0.78
N GLU A 206 1.10 7.35 0.50
CA GLU A 206 1.55 6.63 -0.70
C GLU A 206 2.02 5.20 -0.40
N ALA A 207 2.01 4.77 0.86
CA ALA A 207 2.61 3.51 1.28
C ALA A 207 2.04 2.27 0.56
N GLU A 208 0.73 2.25 0.26
CA GLU A 208 0.14 1.18 -0.56
C GLU A 208 0.69 1.20 -2.00
N ALA A 209 0.77 2.36 -2.63
CA ALA A 209 1.29 2.50 -4.00
C ALA A 209 2.79 2.18 -4.09
N ILE A 210 3.55 2.48 -3.04
CA ILE A 210 4.93 2.03 -2.87
C ILE A 210 4.99 0.50 -2.74
N ALA A 211 4.10 -0.15 -1.98
CA ALA A 211 4.03 -1.62 -1.97
C ALA A 211 3.76 -2.20 -3.37
N TRP A 212 2.81 -1.59 -4.10
CA TRP A 212 2.44 -2.04 -5.45
C TRP A 212 3.59 -1.88 -6.45
N SER A 213 4.41 -0.83 -6.32
CA SER A 213 5.60 -0.61 -7.19
C SER A 213 6.68 -1.68 -7.01
N HIS A 214 6.67 -2.40 -5.87
CA HIS A 214 7.49 -3.59 -5.60
C HIS A 214 6.80 -4.91 -6.00
N GLY A 215 5.59 -4.86 -6.58
CA GLY A 215 4.81 -6.04 -6.93
C GLY A 215 4.23 -6.77 -5.72
N LEU A 216 4.07 -6.08 -4.59
CA LEU A 216 3.47 -6.60 -3.36
C LEU A 216 2.12 -5.93 -3.12
N ALA A 217 1.13 -6.72 -2.72
CA ALA A 217 -0.15 -6.17 -2.31
C ALA A 217 0.01 -5.43 -0.97
N GLY A 218 -0.64 -4.28 -0.83
CA GLY A 218 -0.56 -3.40 0.32
C GLY A 218 -1.92 -2.77 0.62
N ARG A 219 -2.40 -2.87 1.86
CA ARG A 219 -3.69 -2.31 2.31
C ARG A 219 -3.55 -1.69 3.68
N THR A 220 -4.04 -0.47 3.85
CA THR A 220 -4.21 0.13 5.17
C THR A 220 -5.35 -0.55 5.92
N VAL A 221 -5.07 -1.18 7.06
CA VAL A 221 -6.01 -2.02 7.83
C VAL A 221 -6.45 -1.39 9.15
N ALA A 222 -5.72 -0.39 9.64
CA ALA A 222 -6.08 0.41 10.81
C ALA A 222 -5.49 1.82 10.67
N THR A 223 -6.16 2.82 11.22
CA THR A 223 -5.70 4.21 11.21
C THR A 223 -6.04 4.89 12.53
N ARG A 224 -5.21 5.84 12.94
CA ARG A 224 -5.48 6.75 14.05
C ARG A 224 -5.02 8.15 13.68
N THR A 225 -5.93 9.11 13.75
CA THR A 225 -5.63 10.52 13.53
C THR A 225 -5.47 11.23 14.87
N PHE A 226 -4.41 12.02 15.00
CA PHE A 226 -4.08 12.81 16.18
C PHE A 226 -4.62 14.25 16.05
N ASP A 227 -4.57 15.00 17.15
CA ASP A 227 -5.14 16.34 17.24
C ASP A 227 -4.45 17.37 16.33
N ASP A 228 -3.21 17.10 15.92
CA ASP A 228 -2.44 17.92 14.97
C ASP A 228 -2.73 17.59 13.50
N GLY A 229 -3.61 16.62 13.24
CA GLY A 229 -3.97 16.16 11.91
C GLY A 229 -3.08 15.04 11.35
N GLU A 230 -2.00 14.67 12.06
CA GLU A 230 -1.20 13.51 11.68
C GLU A 230 -2.05 12.24 11.76
N THR A 231 -1.96 11.39 10.74
CA THR A 231 -2.60 10.08 10.73
C THR A 231 -1.56 8.98 10.67
N LEU A 232 -1.50 8.19 11.74
CA LEU A 232 -0.75 6.94 11.77
C LEU A 232 -1.63 5.82 11.19
N SER A 233 -1.03 4.98 10.36
CA SER A 233 -1.72 3.89 9.67
C SER A 233 -0.94 2.59 9.86
N VAL A 234 -1.65 1.47 9.89
CA VAL A 234 -1.06 0.13 9.80
C VAL A 234 -1.26 -0.37 8.38
N LEU A 235 -0.16 -0.47 7.63
CA LEU A 235 -0.11 -1.08 6.31
C LEU A 235 0.12 -2.58 6.44
N ALA A 236 -0.82 -3.38 5.97
CA ALA A 236 -0.63 -4.80 5.75
C ALA A 236 -0.08 -5.06 4.35
N VAL A 237 0.97 -5.88 4.22
CA VAL A 237 1.65 -6.19 2.95
C VAL A 237 1.76 -7.70 2.75
N TRP A 238 1.41 -8.21 1.57
CA TRP A 238 1.46 -9.64 1.25
C TRP A 238 1.78 -9.93 -0.22
N LYS A 239 2.02 -11.21 -0.54
CA LYS A 239 2.21 -11.66 -1.92
C LYS A 239 0.85 -11.78 -2.62
N PRO A 240 0.59 -11.04 -3.71
CA PRO A 240 -0.72 -11.02 -4.35
C PRO A 240 -1.10 -12.40 -4.88
N TYR A 241 -2.33 -12.84 -4.60
CA TYR A 241 -2.97 -14.02 -5.15
C TYR A 241 -2.03 -15.23 -5.31
N SER A 242 -1.42 -15.65 -4.21
CA SER A 242 -0.34 -16.65 -4.19
C SER A 242 -0.65 -18.02 -4.86
N ASN A 243 -1.93 -18.30 -5.13
CA ASN A 243 -2.41 -19.50 -5.80
C ASN A 243 -3.05 -19.25 -7.19
N ALA A 244 -3.12 -17.99 -7.64
CA ALA A 244 -3.69 -17.64 -8.94
C ALA A 244 -2.72 -17.93 -10.09
N SER A 245 -3.31 -18.19 -11.25
CA SER A 245 -2.60 -18.40 -12.50
C SER A 245 -2.46 -17.11 -13.29
N ILE A 246 -1.30 -16.95 -13.93
CA ILE A 246 -1.00 -15.85 -14.86
C ILE A 246 -0.83 -16.46 -16.24
N GLU A 247 -1.81 -16.27 -17.11
CA GLU A 247 -1.76 -16.68 -18.50
C GLU A 247 -1.29 -15.51 -19.37
N ARG A 248 -0.38 -15.78 -20.31
CA ARG A 248 0.13 -14.78 -21.25
C ARG A 248 -0.11 -15.28 -22.66
N VAL A 249 -0.78 -14.46 -23.45
CA VAL A 249 -1.09 -14.73 -24.86
C VAL A 249 -0.58 -13.59 -25.73
N GLU A 250 -0.20 -13.88 -26.97
CA GLU A 250 0.20 -12.83 -27.91
C GLU A 250 -1.01 -12.02 -28.38
N SER A 251 -2.09 -12.71 -28.76
CA SER A 251 -3.34 -12.09 -29.24
C SER A 251 -4.56 -12.84 -28.74
N THR A 252 -5.66 -12.11 -28.52
CA THR A 252 -6.99 -12.65 -28.19
C THR A 252 -8.10 -11.76 -28.78
N LEU A 253 -9.33 -12.25 -28.80
CA LEU A 253 -10.50 -11.41 -29.04
C LEU A 253 -10.75 -10.46 -27.85
N SER A 254 -10.83 -11.03 -26.64
CA SER A 254 -11.09 -10.26 -25.42
C SER A 254 -10.51 -10.94 -24.18
N THR A 255 -9.58 -10.28 -23.49
CA THR A 255 -9.03 -10.79 -22.22
C THR A 255 -10.12 -10.94 -21.15
N ASN A 256 -11.14 -10.07 -21.16
CA ASN A 256 -12.27 -10.20 -20.25
C ASN A 256 -13.10 -11.45 -20.54
N ASP A 257 -13.35 -11.76 -21.82
CA ASP A 257 -14.09 -12.98 -22.20
C ASP A 257 -13.31 -14.23 -21.86
N ASP A 258 -11.99 -14.22 -22.06
CA ASP A 258 -11.11 -15.34 -21.72
C ASP A 258 -11.21 -15.68 -20.23
N VAL A 259 -11.07 -14.67 -19.36
CA VAL A 259 -11.20 -14.85 -17.91
C VAL A 259 -12.63 -15.25 -17.52
N MET A 260 -13.65 -14.59 -18.08
CA MET A 260 -15.06 -14.83 -17.75
C MET A 260 -15.48 -16.27 -18.06
N ASN A 261 -15.10 -16.76 -19.25
CA ASN A 261 -15.46 -18.08 -19.75
C ASN A 261 -14.68 -19.18 -19.05
N ARG A 262 -13.38 -18.97 -18.79
CA ARG A 262 -12.53 -19.95 -18.11
C ARG A 262 -12.97 -20.18 -16.66
N GLY A 263 -13.31 -19.10 -15.96
CA GLY A 263 -13.42 -19.12 -14.50
C GLY A 263 -12.06 -19.47 -13.85
N GLY A 264 -12.09 -19.91 -12.59
CA GLY A 264 -10.89 -20.35 -11.88
C GLY A 264 -10.87 -19.89 -10.44
N ALA A 265 -9.71 -19.47 -9.95
CA ALA A 265 -9.56 -18.86 -8.64
C ALA A 265 -9.61 -17.32 -8.73
N GLU A 266 -10.08 -16.65 -7.69
CA GLU A 266 -9.93 -15.19 -7.60
C GLU A 266 -8.44 -14.82 -7.74
N GLY A 267 -8.16 -13.76 -8.52
CA GLY A 267 -6.82 -13.34 -8.90
C GLY A 267 -6.31 -13.91 -10.21
N ASP A 268 -6.93 -14.97 -10.74
CA ASP A 268 -6.59 -15.52 -12.05
C ASP A 268 -6.61 -14.43 -13.12
N THR A 269 -5.57 -14.39 -13.96
CA THR A 269 -5.37 -13.29 -14.90
C THR A 269 -4.87 -13.74 -16.26
N VAL A 270 -5.35 -13.04 -17.28
CA VAL A 270 -4.88 -13.16 -18.67
C VAL A 270 -4.25 -11.83 -19.06
N LEU A 271 -3.03 -11.87 -19.57
CA LEU A 271 -2.30 -10.74 -20.16
C LEU A 271 -2.16 -10.98 -21.67
N ALA A 272 -2.56 -10.01 -22.48
CA ALA A 272 -2.43 -10.04 -23.93
C ALA A 272 -1.62 -8.84 -24.46
N ALA A 273 -0.84 -9.07 -25.52
CA ALA A 273 -0.15 -7.99 -26.24
C ALA A 273 -1.05 -7.34 -27.30
N GLU A 274 -2.02 -8.09 -27.84
CA GLU A 274 -3.00 -7.59 -28.81
C GLU A 274 -4.43 -8.06 -28.49
N GLN A 275 -5.40 -7.18 -28.76
CA GLN A 275 -6.83 -7.52 -28.75
C GLN A 275 -7.49 -7.12 -30.08
N GLU A 276 -8.15 -8.07 -30.74
CA GLU A 276 -8.88 -7.82 -32.00
C GLU A 276 -10.31 -7.29 -31.76
N GLY A 277 -10.93 -7.77 -30.66
CA GLY A 277 -12.29 -7.46 -30.25
C GLY A 277 -12.34 -6.69 -28.93
N GLY A 278 -11.29 -5.94 -28.59
CA GLY A 278 -11.20 -5.16 -27.36
C GLY A 278 -12.40 -4.22 -27.20
N ARG A 279 -12.93 -4.15 -25.98
CA ARG A 279 -14.12 -3.36 -25.63
C ARG A 279 -13.80 -2.33 -24.57
N GLY A 280 -14.44 -1.18 -24.68
CA GLY A 280 -14.61 -0.21 -23.61
C GLY A 280 -16.04 -0.25 -23.07
N ARG A 281 -16.35 0.69 -22.17
CA ARG A 281 -17.71 0.87 -21.65
C ARG A 281 -18.72 1.04 -22.79
N LEU A 282 -19.94 0.57 -22.53
CA LEU A 282 -21.10 0.65 -23.44
C LEU A 282 -20.84 0.06 -24.84
N GLY A 283 -19.91 -0.89 -24.96
CA GLY A 283 -19.60 -1.56 -26.22
C GLY A 283 -18.74 -0.75 -27.19
N ARG A 284 -18.15 0.37 -26.75
CA ARG A 284 -17.16 1.10 -27.57
C ARG A 284 -15.98 0.20 -27.91
N ARG A 285 -15.40 0.36 -29.09
CA ARG A 285 -14.21 -0.40 -29.49
C ARG A 285 -12.98 0.14 -28.77
N TRP A 286 -12.17 -0.75 -28.20
CA TRP A 286 -10.82 -0.43 -27.76
C TRP A 286 -9.86 -0.60 -28.94
N GLU A 287 -9.07 0.43 -29.23
CA GLU A 287 -8.04 0.39 -30.28
C GLU A 287 -6.67 0.16 -29.64
N THR A 288 -6.15 -1.05 -29.79
CA THR A 288 -4.83 -1.44 -29.31
C THR A 288 -3.76 -0.55 -29.95
N GLN A 289 -3.02 0.17 -29.11
CA GLN A 289 -1.82 0.91 -29.54
C GLN A 289 -0.59 -0.01 -29.52
N PRO A 290 0.43 0.23 -30.37
CA PRO A 290 1.69 -0.51 -30.29
C PRO A 290 2.30 -0.43 -28.88
N GLY A 291 2.48 -1.57 -28.22
CA GLY A 291 2.96 -1.63 -26.84
C GLY A 291 1.88 -1.35 -25.79
N ALA A 292 0.60 -1.43 -26.10
CA ALA A 292 -0.43 -1.48 -25.07
C ALA A 292 -0.28 -2.76 -24.22
N MET A 293 -0.61 -2.65 -22.93
CA MET A 293 -0.78 -3.76 -22.02
C MET A 293 -2.28 -3.93 -21.78
N MET A 294 -2.82 -5.10 -22.10
CA MET A 294 -4.21 -5.46 -21.82
C MET A 294 -4.22 -6.66 -20.90
N ALA A 295 -4.84 -6.50 -19.74
CA ALA A 295 -4.95 -7.59 -18.79
C ALA A 295 -6.30 -7.60 -18.11
N SER A 296 -6.75 -8.80 -17.77
CA SER A 296 -8.00 -9.01 -17.05
C SER A 296 -7.79 -9.91 -15.84
N TRP A 297 -8.56 -9.69 -14.77
CA TRP A 297 -8.51 -10.43 -13.52
C TRP A 297 -9.91 -10.89 -13.11
N LEU A 298 -10.02 -12.13 -12.63
CA LEU A 298 -11.20 -12.58 -11.92
C LEU A 298 -11.16 -12.02 -10.49
N THR A 299 -11.95 -10.98 -10.20
CA THR A 299 -11.89 -10.29 -8.89
C THR A 299 -12.88 -10.82 -7.87
N SER A 300 -13.94 -11.49 -8.32
CA SER A 300 -14.86 -12.16 -7.41
C SER A 300 -15.59 -13.32 -8.06
N GLN A 301 -15.81 -14.37 -7.26
CA GLN A 301 -16.64 -15.50 -7.64
C GLN A 301 -17.58 -15.93 -6.49
N GLY A 302 -18.89 -15.90 -6.75
CA GLY A 302 -19.90 -16.42 -5.82
C GLY A 302 -20.38 -15.43 -4.76
N ARG A 303 -19.95 -14.15 -4.83
CA ARG A 303 -20.49 -13.05 -4.02
C ARG A 303 -21.18 -12.03 -4.94
N PRO A 304 -22.34 -11.48 -4.57
CA PRO A 304 -22.91 -10.34 -5.27
C PRO A 304 -21.97 -9.15 -5.05
N VAL A 305 -21.16 -8.82 -6.05
CA VAL A 305 -20.37 -7.58 -6.05
C VAL A 305 -21.16 -6.53 -6.78
N SER A 306 -21.28 -5.33 -6.20
CA SER A 306 -21.88 -4.21 -6.91
C SER A 306 -20.88 -3.74 -7.96
N HIS A 307 -21.19 -3.80 -9.25
CA HIS A 307 -20.34 -3.26 -10.32
C HIS A 307 -20.53 -1.73 -10.42
N ARG A 308 -20.41 -1.04 -9.29
CA ARG A 308 -20.75 0.39 -9.17
C ARG A 308 -19.61 1.27 -9.68
N THR A 309 -19.97 2.50 -10.04
CA THR A 309 -19.04 3.58 -10.35
C THR A 309 -17.93 3.73 -9.30
N LEU A 310 -18.24 3.46 -8.03
CA LEU A 310 -17.25 3.44 -6.96
C LEU A 310 -16.07 2.47 -7.18
N ASP A 311 -16.29 1.23 -7.63
CA ASP A 311 -15.19 0.28 -7.85
C ASP A 311 -14.31 0.67 -9.04
N GLN A 312 -14.93 1.25 -10.05
CA GLN A 312 -14.22 1.86 -11.18
C GLN A 312 -13.32 3.01 -10.72
N LEU A 313 -13.81 3.87 -9.83
CA LEU A 313 -13.04 4.95 -9.24
C LEU A 313 -11.88 4.45 -8.38
N ARG A 314 -12.09 3.41 -7.59
CA ARG A 314 -11.03 2.81 -6.77
C ARG A 314 -9.86 2.29 -7.62
N VAL A 315 -10.16 1.63 -8.73
CA VAL A 315 -9.12 1.18 -9.67
C VAL A 315 -8.47 2.37 -10.38
N GLY A 316 -9.27 3.36 -10.83
CA GLY A 316 -8.77 4.56 -11.48
C GLY A 316 -7.82 5.38 -10.58
N ASP A 317 -8.18 5.59 -9.33
CA ASP A 317 -7.34 6.25 -8.32
C ASP A 317 -6.06 5.44 -8.05
N GLY A 318 -6.19 4.12 -7.91
CA GLY A 318 -5.04 3.22 -7.76
C GLY A 318 -4.05 3.34 -8.93
N LEU A 319 -4.54 3.41 -10.16
CA LEU A 319 -3.71 3.63 -11.35
C LEU A 319 -2.97 4.96 -11.27
N VAL A 320 -3.66 6.06 -10.94
CA VAL A 320 -3.03 7.38 -10.77
C VAL A 320 -1.91 7.31 -9.72
N ARG A 321 -2.20 6.80 -8.53
CA ARG A 321 -1.22 6.70 -7.43
C ARG A 321 -0.01 5.87 -7.82
N LEU A 322 -0.22 4.69 -8.44
CA LEU A 322 0.87 3.85 -8.91
C LEU A 322 1.73 4.56 -9.96
N MET A 323 1.10 5.22 -10.94
CA MET A 323 1.84 5.96 -11.96
C MET A 323 2.65 7.12 -11.38
N ARG A 324 2.11 7.83 -10.38
CA ARG A 324 2.81 8.93 -9.70
C ARG A 324 4.03 8.43 -8.93
N VAL A 325 3.91 7.31 -8.19
CA VAL A 325 5.03 6.68 -7.47
C VAL A 325 6.11 6.15 -8.43
N LEU A 326 5.70 5.60 -9.58
CA LEU A 326 6.64 5.07 -10.58
C LEU A 326 7.34 6.14 -11.40
N SER A 327 6.75 7.34 -11.53
CA SER A 327 7.24 8.41 -12.41
C SER A 327 8.53 9.05 -11.88
N PRO A 328 9.68 8.87 -12.55
CA PRO A 328 10.90 9.60 -12.19
C PRO A 328 10.89 11.06 -12.65
N LEU A 329 10.00 11.42 -13.58
CA LEU A 329 9.99 12.75 -14.20
C LEU A 329 9.08 13.73 -13.46
N ARG A 330 7.80 13.34 -13.27
CA ARG A 330 6.74 14.21 -12.73
C ARG A 330 5.71 13.39 -11.96
N GLN A 331 5.64 13.60 -10.65
CA GLN A 331 4.70 12.90 -9.77
C GLN A 331 3.30 13.53 -9.77
N ASP A 332 3.09 14.61 -10.51
CA ASP A 332 1.84 15.39 -10.59
C ASP A 332 1.21 15.35 -12.00
N ALA A 333 1.64 14.42 -12.85
CA ALA A 333 1.28 14.40 -14.27
C ALA A 333 0.24 13.34 -14.67
N ALA A 334 -0.19 12.50 -13.73
CA ALA A 334 -1.23 11.48 -13.94
C ALA A 334 -2.53 11.89 -13.25
N PHE A 335 -3.67 11.71 -13.92
CA PHE A 335 -4.98 12.18 -13.46
C PHE A 335 -6.08 11.16 -13.76
N LEU A 336 -7.10 11.14 -12.91
CA LEU A 336 -8.31 10.35 -13.09
C LEU A 336 -9.38 11.19 -13.79
N LYS A 337 -9.69 10.87 -15.04
CA LYS A 337 -10.93 11.36 -15.64
C LYS A 337 -12.06 10.43 -15.19
N TRP A 338 -13.04 11.00 -14.51
CA TRP A 338 -14.17 10.23 -13.99
C TRP A 338 -14.87 9.44 -15.11
N PRO A 339 -15.22 8.16 -14.87
CA PRO A 339 -15.10 7.44 -13.61
C PRO A 339 -13.85 6.57 -13.53
N ASN A 340 -13.08 6.42 -14.60
CA ASN A 340 -12.18 5.27 -14.73
C ASN A 340 -11.08 5.38 -15.79
N ASP A 341 -10.90 6.55 -16.39
CA ASP A 341 -9.90 6.75 -17.44
C ASP A 341 -8.64 7.40 -16.85
N LEU A 342 -7.48 6.81 -17.14
CA LEU A 342 -6.19 7.39 -16.80
C LEU A 342 -5.79 8.41 -17.87
N TYR A 343 -5.53 9.64 -17.46
CA TYR A 343 -4.99 10.70 -18.31
C TYR A 343 -3.59 11.10 -17.83
N ILE A 344 -2.74 11.45 -18.79
CA ILE A 344 -1.38 11.95 -18.55
C ILE A 344 -1.24 13.32 -19.20
N LEU A 345 -0.74 14.28 -18.43
CA LEU A 345 -0.29 15.58 -18.94
C LEU A 345 1.12 15.40 -19.52
N ARG A 346 1.26 15.59 -20.82
CA ARG A 346 2.55 15.43 -21.52
C ARG A 346 3.43 16.66 -21.33
N ALA A 347 4.72 16.54 -21.66
CA ALA A 347 5.70 17.62 -21.51
C ALA A 347 5.33 18.87 -22.34
N GLU A 348 4.67 18.69 -23.49
CA GLU A 348 4.14 19.78 -24.31
C GLU A 348 2.87 20.45 -23.76
N GLY A 349 2.39 20.04 -22.58
CA GLY A 349 1.21 20.63 -21.93
C GLY A 349 -0.14 20.04 -22.39
N ARG A 350 -0.12 19.02 -23.26
CA ARG A 350 -1.34 18.37 -23.73
C ARG A 350 -1.77 17.25 -22.77
N LEU A 351 -3.00 17.32 -22.27
CA LEU A 351 -3.63 16.25 -21.52
C LEU A 351 -4.12 15.18 -22.50
N SER A 352 -3.79 13.91 -22.28
CA SER A 352 -4.17 12.81 -23.20
C SER A 352 -4.48 11.54 -22.43
N LYS A 353 -5.38 10.71 -22.96
CA LYS A 353 -5.76 9.44 -22.34
C LYS A 353 -4.64 8.41 -22.53
N ALA A 354 -4.27 7.77 -21.44
CA ALA A 354 -3.26 6.71 -21.37
C ALA A 354 -3.85 5.32 -21.17
N GLY A 355 -5.08 5.23 -20.67
CA GLY A 355 -5.70 3.94 -20.43
C GLY A 355 -7.10 4.02 -19.84
N GLY A 356 -7.68 2.86 -19.56
CA GLY A 356 -9.01 2.76 -18.97
C GLY A 356 -9.28 1.41 -18.33
N VAL A 357 -10.37 1.36 -17.58
CA VAL A 357 -10.81 0.19 -16.80
C VAL A 357 -12.16 -0.30 -17.32
N LEU A 358 -12.39 -1.61 -17.34
CA LEU A 358 -13.69 -2.19 -17.70
C LEU A 358 -14.06 -3.31 -16.74
N PHE A 359 -15.16 -3.13 -16.02
CA PHE A 359 -15.80 -4.22 -15.27
C PHE A 359 -16.88 -4.89 -16.12
N GLU A 360 -16.86 -6.21 -16.17
CA GLU A 360 -17.94 -7.04 -16.71
C GLU A 360 -18.33 -8.08 -15.67
N ALA A 361 -19.63 -8.39 -15.57
CA ALA A 361 -20.11 -9.39 -14.63
C ALA A 361 -21.17 -10.30 -15.27
N THR A 362 -21.13 -11.57 -14.92
CA THR A 362 -22.15 -12.55 -15.31
C THR A 362 -22.71 -13.21 -14.07
N THR A 363 -24.04 -13.29 -13.97
CA THR A 363 -24.74 -13.96 -12.86
C THR A 363 -25.42 -15.22 -13.36
N GLN A 364 -25.12 -16.35 -12.72
CA GLN A 364 -25.80 -17.64 -12.94
C GLN A 364 -26.35 -18.14 -11.60
N GLY A 365 -27.67 -18.14 -11.45
CA GLY A 365 -28.32 -18.44 -10.16
C GLY A 365 -27.92 -17.41 -9.11
N THR A 366 -27.32 -17.87 -8.00
CA THR A 366 -26.81 -17.01 -6.92
C THR A 366 -25.34 -16.63 -7.09
N ASN A 367 -24.67 -17.15 -8.12
CA ASN A 367 -23.24 -16.95 -8.32
C ASN A 367 -23.00 -15.84 -9.34
N THR A 368 -22.44 -14.73 -8.88
CA THR A 368 -21.91 -13.67 -9.75
C THR A 368 -20.41 -13.86 -9.91
N ARG A 369 -19.95 -13.76 -11.16
CA ARG A 369 -18.53 -13.64 -11.52
C ARG A 369 -18.28 -12.23 -12.02
N THR A 370 -17.25 -11.58 -11.49
CA THR A 370 -16.86 -10.22 -11.88
C THR A 370 -15.44 -10.26 -12.43
N VAL A 371 -15.25 -9.68 -13.60
CA VAL A 371 -13.96 -9.56 -14.29
C VAL A 371 -13.61 -8.09 -14.42
N LEU A 372 -12.39 -7.77 -13.99
CA LEU A 372 -11.78 -6.45 -14.13
C LEU A 372 -10.80 -6.50 -15.30
N GLY A 373 -11.03 -5.70 -16.33
CA GLY A 373 -10.08 -5.42 -17.40
C GLY A 373 -9.38 -4.08 -17.19
N ILE A 374 -8.06 -4.03 -17.42
CA ILE A 374 -7.27 -2.81 -17.45
C ILE A 374 -6.48 -2.78 -18.76
N GLY A 375 -6.68 -1.72 -19.54
CA GLY A 375 -5.90 -1.43 -20.74
C GLY A 375 -5.07 -0.17 -20.54
N LEU A 376 -3.75 -0.28 -20.66
CA LEU A 376 -2.82 0.85 -20.55
C LEU A 376 -1.91 0.92 -21.77
N ASN A 377 -1.70 2.11 -22.31
CA ASN A 377 -0.67 2.35 -23.31
C ASN A 377 0.69 2.41 -22.61
N THR A 378 1.63 1.49 -22.92
CA THR A 378 3.01 1.64 -22.42
C THR A 378 3.80 2.58 -23.31
N THR A 379 3.65 2.42 -24.62
CA THR A 379 4.26 3.26 -25.64
C THR A 379 3.24 3.85 -26.60
N VAL A 380 3.38 5.12 -26.92
CA VAL A 380 2.69 5.78 -28.05
C VAL A 380 3.66 6.53 -28.97
N HIS A 381 3.30 6.70 -30.24
CA HIS A 381 4.04 7.56 -31.16
C HIS A 381 3.90 9.04 -30.77
N GLN A 382 4.89 9.87 -31.13
CA GLN A 382 4.95 11.29 -30.75
C GLN A 382 3.69 12.08 -31.12
N ASN A 383 3.11 11.81 -32.29
CA ASN A 383 1.91 12.47 -32.83
C ASN A 383 0.59 11.74 -32.51
N SER A 384 0.63 10.74 -31.62
CA SER A 384 -0.58 10.03 -31.21
C SER A 384 -1.53 10.97 -30.46
N PRO A 385 -2.85 10.89 -30.67
CA PRO A 385 -3.80 11.61 -29.80
C PRO A 385 -3.80 11.06 -28.36
N TRP A 386 -3.26 9.85 -28.17
CA TRP A 386 -3.11 9.18 -26.87
C TRP A 386 -1.77 9.51 -26.21
N SER A 387 -1.69 9.31 -24.90
CA SER A 387 -0.44 9.24 -24.14
C SER A 387 -0.13 7.79 -23.77
N GLY A 388 1.10 7.56 -23.33
CA GLY A 388 1.51 6.29 -22.71
C GLY A 388 2.27 6.54 -21.42
N VAL A 389 2.46 5.49 -20.62
CA VAL A 389 3.20 5.61 -19.36
C VAL A 389 4.66 6.06 -19.58
N GLN A 390 5.20 5.90 -20.80
CA GLN A 390 6.50 6.47 -21.15
C GLN A 390 6.55 8.01 -21.06
N ASP A 391 5.42 8.70 -21.21
CA ASP A 391 5.35 10.17 -21.06
C ASP A 391 5.60 10.62 -19.60
N LEU A 392 5.54 9.68 -18.64
CA LEU A 392 5.95 9.86 -17.24
C LEU A 392 7.41 9.43 -16.99
N GLY A 393 8.13 8.96 -18.02
CA GLY A 393 9.46 8.37 -17.91
C GLY A 393 9.46 6.93 -17.38
N ILE A 394 8.30 6.28 -17.36
CA ILE A 394 8.17 4.88 -16.94
C ILE A 394 8.56 3.99 -18.13
N ASP A 395 9.71 3.35 -18.03
CA ASP A 395 10.22 2.39 -19.02
C ASP A 395 10.02 0.95 -18.51
N LEU A 396 8.76 0.51 -18.50
CA LEU A 396 8.36 -0.84 -18.10
C LEU A 396 7.60 -1.54 -19.21
N GLY A 397 8.06 -2.74 -19.59
CA GLY A 397 7.31 -3.62 -20.48
C GLY A 397 6.02 -4.15 -19.86
N ALA A 398 5.09 -4.58 -20.70
CA ALA A 398 3.74 -5.06 -20.31
C ALA A 398 3.76 -6.10 -19.17
N ALA A 399 4.67 -7.07 -19.21
CA ALA A 399 4.78 -8.10 -18.16
C ALA A 399 5.26 -7.54 -16.82
N SER A 400 6.06 -6.48 -16.80
CA SER A 400 6.47 -5.81 -15.55
C SER A 400 5.35 -4.96 -15.00
N LEU A 401 4.69 -4.17 -15.85
CA LEU A 401 3.53 -3.37 -15.46
C LEU A 401 2.38 -4.24 -14.93
N HIS A 402 2.12 -5.39 -15.58
CA HIS A 402 1.15 -6.38 -15.11
C HIS A 402 1.43 -6.87 -13.69
N ARG A 403 2.69 -7.13 -13.31
CA ARG A 403 3.04 -7.55 -11.94
C ARG A 403 2.67 -6.48 -10.91
N LEU A 404 2.90 -5.21 -11.22
CA LEU A 404 2.58 -4.10 -10.32
C LEU A 404 1.06 -3.91 -10.20
N LEU A 405 0.35 -4.03 -11.33
CA LEU A 405 -1.12 -3.97 -11.34
C LEU A 405 -1.75 -5.17 -10.65
N HIS A 406 -1.17 -6.36 -10.75
CA HIS A 406 -1.64 -7.54 -10.04
C HIS A 406 -1.59 -7.34 -8.52
N ALA A 407 -0.53 -6.70 -8.02
CA ALA A 407 -0.42 -6.26 -6.63
C ALA A 407 -1.45 -5.21 -6.23
N MET A 408 -1.67 -4.20 -7.06
CA MET A 408 -2.73 -3.19 -6.84
C MET A 408 -4.13 -3.84 -6.82
N VAL A 409 -4.44 -4.72 -7.76
CA VAL A 409 -5.73 -5.43 -7.85
C VAL A 409 -5.93 -6.34 -6.63
N ALA A 410 -4.89 -7.05 -6.17
CA ALA A 410 -4.94 -7.83 -4.94
C ALA A 410 -5.26 -6.95 -3.72
N SER A 411 -4.61 -5.79 -3.63
CA SER A 411 -4.82 -4.85 -2.54
C SER A 411 -6.28 -4.40 -2.41
N LEU A 412 -6.95 -4.21 -3.55
CA LEU A 412 -8.33 -3.74 -3.61
C LEU A 412 -9.37 -4.86 -3.45
N PHE A 413 -9.09 -6.08 -3.92
CA PHE A 413 -10.10 -7.13 -4.10
C PHE A 413 -9.77 -8.48 -3.43
N GLU A 414 -8.50 -8.80 -3.15
CA GLU A 414 -8.15 -10.09 -2.54
C GLU A 414 -8.68 -10.17 -1.11
N ASP A 415 -9.39 -11.26 -0.83
CA ASP A 415 -9.89 -11.61 0.51
C ASP A 415 -8.81 -12.42 1.26
N VAL A 416 -8.01 -11.72 2.06
CA VAL A 416 -6.96 -12.34 2.88
C VAL A 416 -7.54 -12.72 4.24
N PRO A 417 -7.54 -14.01 4.64
CA PRO A 417 -8.12 -14.45 5.91
C PRO A 417 -7.56 -13.68 7.10
N GLY A 418 -8.46 -13.13 7.93
CA GLY A 418 -8.09 -12.37 9.12
C GLY A 418 -7.60 -10.95 8.87
N LEU A 419 -7.59 -10.48 7.61
CA LEU A 419 -7.33 -9.10 7.23
C LEU A 419 -8.65 -8.36 6.98
N ALA A 420 -8.72 -7.09 7.39
CA ALA A 420 -9.90 -6.27 7.10
C ALA A 420 -10.04 -6.06 5.58
N SER A 421 -11.28 -6.02 5.10
CA SER A 421 -11.58 -5.62 3.71
C SER A 421 -11.03 -4.23 3.42
N ALA A 422 -10.69 -3.97 2.15
CA ALA A 422 -10.18 -2.66 1.73
C ALA A 422 -11.19 -1.55 2.11
N MET A 423 -10.73 -0.62 2.93
CA MET A 423 -11.51 0.57 3.28
C MET A 423 -11.60 1.49 2.06
N VAL A 424 -12.79 2.03 1.79
CA VAL A 424 -12.99 3.03 0.74
C VAL A 424 -12.97 4.42 1.38
N SER A 425 -12.00 5.24 0.99
CA SER A 425 -11.95 6.64 1.39
C SER A 425 -12.66 7.51 0.35
N LEU A 426 -13.94 7.80 0.56
CA LEU A 426 -14.68 8.73 -0.30
C LEU A 426 -14.01 10.10 -0.43
N PRO A 427 -13.49 10.73 0.64
CA PRO A 427 -12.78 12.00 0.52
C PRO A 427 -11.56 11.94 -0.42
N ARG A 428 -10.81 10.81 -0.40
CA ARG A 428 -9.67 10.61 -1.31
C ARG A 428 -10.14 10.49 -2.76
N LEU A 429 -11.15 9.66 -3.01
CA LEU A 429 -11.69 9.48 -4.36
C LEU A 429 -12.28 10.79 -4.90
N GLU A 430 -12.96 11.56 -4.05
CA GLU A 430 -13.49 12.88 -4.39
C GLU A 430 -12.36 13.84 -4.76
N ALA A 431 -11.30 13.93 -3.95
CA ALA A 431 -10.13 14.75 -4.27
C ALA A 431 -9.48 14.35 -5.60
N SER A 432 -9.34 13.05 -5.87
CA SER A 432 -8.79 12.51 -7.12
C SER A 432 -9.64 12.90 -8.34
N VAL A 433 -10.98 12.83 -8.22
CA VAL A 433 -11.91 13.22 -9.28
C VAL A 433 -11.91 14.73 -9.50
N LEU A 434 -11.93 15.53 -8.43
CA LEU A 434 -11.89 17.00 -8.51
C LEU A 434 -10.57 17.48 -9.12
N GLU A 435 -9.45 16.89 -8.70
CA GLU A 435 -8.13 17.17 -9.27
C GLU A 435 -8.12 16.86 -10.77
N GLY A 436 -8.57 15.66 -11.17
CA GLY A 436 -8.64 15.29 -12.58
C GLY A 436 -9.56 16.20 -13.40
N ALA A 437 -10.72 16.57 -12.85
CA ALA A 437 -11.67 17.48 -13.49
C ALA A 437 -11.09 18.88 -13.72
N SER A 438 -10.28 19.38 -12.78
CA SER A 438 -9.64 20.69 -12.89
C SER A 438 -8.64 20.82 -14.04
N GLN A 439 -8.18 19.70 -14.61
CA GLN A 439 -7.28 19.68 -15.76
C GLN A 439 -7.98 19.91 -17.11
N PHE A 440 -9.31 19.84 -17.14
CA PHE A 440 -10.11 20.06 -18.35
C PHE A 440 -10.56 21.52 -18.39
N SER A 441 -10.57 22.11 -19.59
CA SER A 441 -10.93 23.52 -19.75
C SER A 441 -12.42 23.79 -19.63
N ARG A 442 -13.24 22.80 -19.99
CA ARG A 442 -14.69 22.92 -20.00
C ARG A 442 -15.36 21.58 -19.78
N LEU A 443 -16.38 21.58 -18.94
CA LEU A 443 -17.29 20.47 -18.69
C LEU A 443 -18.71 20.93 -19.09
N VAL A 444 -19.38 20.15 -19.92
CA VAL A 444 -20.75 20.46 -20.38
C VAL A 444 -21.66 19.28 -20.04
N TYR A 445 -22.76 19.54 -19.34
CA TYR A 445 -23.81 18.56 -19.06
C TYR A 445 -25.10 19.02 -19.71
N ARG A 446 -25.65 18.21 -20.62
CA ARG A 446 -26.90 18.49 -21.35
C ARG A 446 -26.96 19.89 -22.03
N GLY A 447 -25.81 20.37 -22.49
CA GLY A 447 -25.68 21.64 -23.21
C GLY A 447 -25.27 22.84 -22.34
N ASP A 448 -25.33 22.70 -21.02
CA ASP A 448 -24.95 23.74 -20.08
C ASP A 448 -23.56 23.48 -19.49
N GLU A 449 -22.76 24.55 -19.37
CA GLU A 449 -21.44 24.48 -18.74
C GLU A 449 -21.57 24.32 -17.22
N THR A 450 -20.74 23.47 -16.64
CA THR A 450 -20.84 23.07 -15.23
C THR A 450 -19.46 22.70 -14.68
N THR A 451 -19.38 22.39 -13.38
CA THR A 451 -18.18 21.87 -12.71
C THR A 451 -18.56 20.73 -11.78
N ILE A 452 -17.63 19.81 -11.51
CA ILE A 452 -17.84 18.76 -10.50
C ILE A 452 -17.57 19.37 -9.12
N LEU A 453 -18.51 19.18 -8.20
CA LEU A 453 -18.48 19.68 -6.83
C LEU A 453 -18.12 18.60 -5.80
N GLY A 454 -18.37 17.33 -6.12
CA GLY A 454 -18.08 16.22 -5.21
C GLY A 454 -18.61 14.89 -5.71
N LEU A 455 -18.62 13.89 -4.83
CA LEU A 455 -19.09 12.54 -5.10
C LEU A 455 -20.19 12.10 -4.14
N THR A 456 -21.11 11.27 -4.63
CA THR A 456 -22.00 10.49 -3.77
C THR A 456 -21.31 9.24 -3.23
N GLU A 457 -21.92 8.56 -2.25
CA GLU A 457 -21.44 7.27 -1.75
C GLU A 457 -21.38 6.17 -2.82
N SER A 458 -22.13 6.29 -3.92
CA SER A 458 -22.09 5.34 -5.04
C SER A 458 -20.99 5.67 -6.06
N GLY A 459 -20.31 6.81 -5.92
CA GLY A 459 -19.32 7.31 -6.86
C GLY A 459 -19.89 8.18 -8.00
N ALA A 460 -21.18 8.52 -7.96
CA ALA A 460 -21.78 9.45 -8.92
C ALA A 460 -21.30 10.88 -8.63
N VAL A 461 -21.17 11.72 -9.66
CA VAL A 461 -20.69 13.10 -9.49
C VAL A 461 -21.84 14.05 -9.14
N LEU A 462 -21.57 14.93 -8.18
CA LEU A 462 -22.41 16.10 -7.89
C LEU A 462 -21.87 17.27 -8.72
N MET A 463 -22.75 17.99 -9.42
CA MET A 463 -22.34 19.02 -10.38
C MET A 463 -23.03 20.35 -10.09
N ASP A 464 -22.34 21.45 -10.36
CA ASP A 464 -22.91 22.80 -10.18
C ASP A 464 -24.09 23.04 -11.14
N GLY A 465 -25.18 23.57 -10.61
CA GLY A 465 -26.42 23.79 -11.36
C GLY A 465 -27.22 22.52 -11.73
N VAL A 466 -26.87 21.34 -11.21
CA VAL A 466 -27.56 20.06 -11.49
C VAL A 466 -28.19 19.48 -10.22
N ASP A 467 -29.53 19.34 -10.21
CA ASP A 467 -30.30 18.88 -9.04
C ASP A 467 -30.06 17.41 -8.65
N GLN A 468 -29.66 16.57 -9.60
CA GLN A 468 -29.46 15.13 -9.39
C GLN A 468 -28.02 14.73 -9.69
N ALA A 469 -27.49 13.77 -8.91
CA ALA A 469 -26.17 13.21 -9.17
C ALA A 469 -26.14 12.53 -10.55
N VAL A 470 -25.02 12.73 -11.27
CA VAL A 470 -24.81 12.15 -12.59
C VAL A 470 -23.96 10.89 -12.44
N ASP A 471 -24.50 9.75 -12.90
CA ASP A 471 -23.85 8.44 -12.80
C ASP A 471 -23.47 7.86 -14.18
N ASP A 472 -23.88 8.52 -15.28
CA ASP A 472 -23.43 8.18 -16.63
C ASP A 472 -22.34 9.15 -17.12
N PRO A 473 -21.09 8.69 -17.31
CA PRO A 473 -19.99 9.47 -17.90
C PRO A 473 -20.27 10.04 -19.27
N GLU A 474 -21.14 9.42 -20.06
CA GLU A 474 -21.43 9.89 -21.41
C GLU A 474 -22.37 11.11 -21.42
N ASP A 475 -23.04 11.41 -20.30
CA ASP A 475 -23.86 12.62 -20.19
C ASP A 475 -23.01 13.89 -20.04
N ILE A 476 -21.69 13.75 -19.81
CA ILE A 476 -20.76 14.86 -19.60
C ILE A 476 -19.78 14.94 -20.77
N GLU A 477 -19.73 16.08 -21.44
CA GLU A 477 -18.72 16.39 -22.45
C GLU A 477 -17.52 17.06 -21.79
N TRP A 478 -16.31 16.57 -22.13
CA TRP A 478 -15.04 17.01 -21.56
C TRP A 478 -14.18 17.64 -22.65
N SER A 479 -13.81 18.91 -22.49
CA SER A 479 -12.94 19.61 -23.44
C SER A 479 -11.53 19.78 -22.90
N ILE A 480 -10.55 19.65 -23.78
CA ILE A 480 -9.13 19.87 -23.52
C ILE A 480 -8.72 21.12 -24.31
N VAL A 481 -7.84 21.96 -23.76
CA VAL A 481 -7.30 23.16 -24.44
C VAL A 481 -6.52 22.80 -25.69
#